data_AF-A0A6N8J050-F1
#
_entry.id   AF-A0A6N8J050-F1
#
_cell.length_a   1.000
_cell.length_b   1.000
_cell.length_c   1.000
_cell.angle_alpha   90.00
_cell.angle_beta   90.00
_cell.angle_gamma   90.00
#
_symmetry.space_group_name_H-M   'P 1'
#
loop_
_entity.id
_entity.type
_entity.pdbx_description
1 polymer ?
#
loop_
_entity_poly.entity_id
_entity_poly.type
_entity_poly.pdbx_seq_one_letter_code
_entity_poly.pdbx_strand_id
1 'polypeptide(L)'
;MSNPDIAPIQTRPSGSSSEPAIVTFAVNDPEVLLALGEYPEGSARTNFLVTALKVGVLSLKAARGTLDTDTVRREGDRLMEQLGERLNAWRGKFEERVTGSLSHYFDPKEGLFVERVDRLTKADGELATVVRQQVRDAEQSLSKVFDQFIGENSLLLKALDPSGDNQLIANLQRTLDAVVQAQNVSILNQFSLDNKEGALVRFLSELTSKHGDLNKALSEDMQSVVAEFSLDKPDSALSRLVGQVEATQRRLTAELSLDSENSALKRMYLMLQEHQRINVEQNTRLAETLNAAVQALQARREESLKSTRHGLEFEAALGDHLRGLVAAGGDLAQDTGATTGLIPNCKVGDHLITIGPEKVAAGARIVVEAKESASYDLNKTIEEAEVARRNRSAGVCVFVHSTRTAHGSIPVFARYGHDIVVRWDAEDPAGDVWLQAALMVATALSVKAATHGKQDAASFDKIDKAIERVRKHIEGFEEINTSATTVQKSAERILKRAKLMEEGLAGQVESIVEEFLKLKDRAADEQ
;
A
#
# COMPACT_ATOMS: atom_id res chain seq x y z
N MET A 1 0.04 -9.57 -50.26
CA MET A 1 -0.21 -8.51 -49.27
C MET A 1 -0.80 -9.19 -48.05
N SER A 2 0.06 -9.51 -47.08
CA SER A 2 -0.32 -10.21 -45.85
C SER A 2 -0.73 -9.18 -44.81
N ASN A 3 -1.94 -9.33 -44.27
CA ASN A 3 -2.47 -8.51 -43.19
C ASN A 3 -1.68 -8.82 -41.90
N PRO A 4 -1.16 -7.83 -41.15
CA PRO A 4 -0.54 -8.10 -39.86
C PRO A 4 -1.62 -8.33 -38.81
N ASP A 5 -1.51 -9.43 -38.06
CA ASP A 5 -2.29 -9.73 -36.87
C ASP A 5 -2.19 -8.59 -35.86
N ILE A 6 -3.29 -7.85 -35.68
CA ILE A 6 -3.45 -6.91 -34.57
C ILE A 6 -3.85 -7.75 -33.36
N ALA A 7 -2.91 -7.92 -32.43
CA ALA A 7 -3.20 -8.52 -31.13
C ALA A 7 -4.35 -7.75 -30.45
N PRO A 8 -5.35 -8.43 -29.86
CA PRO A 8 -6.48 -7.75 -29.27
C PRO A 8 -6.03 -6.93 -28.05
N ILE A 9 -6.36 -5.64 -28.09
CA ILE A 9 -6.25 -4.72 -26.95
C ILE A 9 -7.10 -5.31 -25.83
N GLN A 10 -6.47 -5.71 -24.72
CA GLN A 10 -7.19 -6.12 -23.51
C GLN A 10 -7.98 -4.91 -22.99
N THR A 11 -9.27 -4.90 -23.27
CA THR A 11 -10.23 -3.99 -22.67
C THR A 11 -10.34 -4.27 -21.18
N ARG A 12 -10.26 -3.22 -20.36
CA ARG A 12 -10.54 -3.30 -18.91
C ARG A 12 -11.87 -4.03 -18.70
N PRO A 13 -11.96 -5.01 -17.79
CA PRO A 13 -13.25 -5.51 -17.39
C PRO A 13 -14.01 -4.41 -16.67
N SER A 14 -15.17 -4.09 -17.22
CA SER A 14 -16.25 -3.33 -16.59
C SER A 14 -16.64 -3.98 -15.26
N GLY A 15 -17.09 -3.14 -14.33
CA GLY A 15 -17.30 -3.44 -12.92
C GLY A 15 -17.81 -4.86 -12.61
N SER A 16 -16.99 -5.61 -11.87
CA SER A 16 -17.40 -6.74 -11.05
C SER A 16 -16.65 -6.61 -9.73
N SER A 17 -17.32 -6.90 -8.62
CA SER A 17 -16.69 -7.05 -7.31
C SER A 17 -15.58 -8.10 -7.42
N SER A 18 -14.34 -7.64 -7.61
CA SER A 18 -13.17 -8.50 -7.70
C SER A 18 -13.04 -9.24 -6.38
N GLU A 19 -13.16 -10.57 -6.42
CA GLU A 19 -12.67 -11.40 -5.33
C GLU A 19 -11.22 -11.00 -5.00
N PRO A 20 -10.85 -10.90 -3.73
CA PRO A 20 -9.48 -10.54 -3.36
C PRO A 20 -8.54 -11.64 -3.84
N ALA A 21 -7.61 -11.28 -4.72
CA ALA A 21 -6.52 -12.18 -5.10
C ALA A 21 -5.57 -12.35 -3.91
N ILE A 22 -5.59 -13.52 -3.28
CA ILE A 22 -4.71 -13.83 -2.15
C ILE A 22 -3.36 -14.26 -2.70
N VAL A 23 -2.37 -13.40 -2.59
CA VAL A 23 -0.98 -13.68 -2.95
C VAL A 23 -0.17 -13.79 -1.66
N THR A 24 0.40 -14.96 -1.42
CA THR A 24 1.32 -15.19 -0.29
C THR A 24 2.73 -15.11 -0.83
N PHE A 25 3.52 -14.17 -0.32
CA PHE A 25 4.92 -14.00 -0.69
C PHE A 25 5.74 -13.71 0.56
N ALA A 26 6.97 -14.25 0.60
CA ALA A 26 7.93 -13.94 1.64
C ALA A 26 8.61 -12.60 1.31
N VAL A 27 8.72 -11.74 2.32
CA VAL A 27 9.47 -10.49 2.23
C VAL A 27 10.81 -10.73 2.93
N ASN A 28 11.88 -10.82 2.16
CA ASN A 28 13.24 -11.03 2.69
C ASN A 28 14.11 -9.78 2.58
N ASP A 29 13.57 -8.67 2.08
CA ASP A 29 14.28 -7.40 1.96
C ASP A 29 14.42 -6.74 3.35
N PRO A 30 15.65 -6.43 3.81
CA PRO A 30 15.88 -5.88 5.15
C PRO A 30 15.19 -4.54 5.41
N GLU A 31 15.08 -3.66 4.41
CA GLU A 31 14.43 -2.35 4.55
C GLU A 31 12.92 -2.52 4.67
N VAL A 32 12.33 -3.42 3.87
CA VAL A 32 10.90 -3.72 3.97
C VAL A 32 10.59 -4.43 5.29
N LEU A 33 11.46 -5.31 5.78
CA LEU A 33 11.31 -5.97 7.08
C LEU A 33 11.36 -4.98 8.25
N LEU A 34 12.28 -4.01 8.21
CA LEU A 34 12.33 -2.90 9.17
C LEU A 34 11.03 -2.10 9.18
N ALA A 35 10.54 -1.72 8.00
CA ALA A 35 9.28 -0.99 7.86
C ALA A 35 8.06 -1.82 8.33
N LEU A 36 8.08 -3.15 8.14
CA LEU A 36 7.03 -4.04 8.66
C LEU A 36 7.08 -4.19 10.18
N GLY A 37 8.27 -4.08 10.77
CA GLY A 37 8.49 -4.12 12.21
C GLY A 37 7.88 -2.92 12.95
N GLU A 38 7.66 -1.79 12.27
CA GLU A 38 7.00 -0.60 12.84
C GLU A 38 5.50 -0.80 13.08
N TYR A 39 4.88 -1.79 12.41
CA TYR A 39 3.45 -2.06 12.53
C TYR A 39 3.20 -3.41 13.22
N PRO A 40 2.28 -3.48 14.20
CA PRO A 40 1.93 -4.74 14.87
C PRO A 40 1.24 -5.73 13.92
N GLU A 41 1.40 -7.03 14.19
CA GLU A 41 0.77 -8.11 13.41
C GLU A 41 -0.75 -7.99 13.37
N GLY A 42 -1.34 -8.27 12.21
CA GLY A 42 -2.78 -8.15 11.94
C GLY A 42 -3.11 -7.10 10.89
N SER A 43 -4.31 -6.54 10.97
CA SER A 43 -4.89 -5.66 9.93
C SER A 43 -4.07 -4.40 9.64
N ALA A 44 -3.36 -3.86 10.63
CA ALA A 44 -2.50 -2.68 10.47
C ALA A 44 -1.32 -2.98 9.52
N ARG A 45 -0.57 -4.06 9.77
CA ARG A 45 0.53 -4.50 8.90
C ARG A 45 0.03 -4.92 7.52
N THR A 46 -1.13 -5.57 7.43
CA THR A 46 -1.75 -5.92 6.14
C THR A 46 -2.13 -4.68 5.32
N ASN A 47 -2.75 -3.66 5.94
CA ASN A 47 -3.09 -2.42 5.25
C ASN A 47 -1.85 -1.64 4.78
N PHE A 48 -0.80 -1.64 5.60
CA PHE A 48 0.49 -1.07 5.22
C PHE A 48 1.08 -1.79 4.00
N LEU A 49 1.13 -3.12 4.01
CA LEU A 49 1.61 -3.93 2.89
C LEU A 49 0.81 -3.68 1.61
N VAL A 50 -0.52 -3.66 1.69
CA VAL A 50 -1.39 -3.37 0.54
C VAL A 50 -1.12 -1.97 -0.01
N THR A 51 -0.88 -0.99 0.86
CA THR A 51 -0.56 0.38 0.47
C THR A 51 0.83 0.48 -0.18
N ALA A 52 1.84 -0.18 0.41
CA ALA A 52 3.19 -0.24 -0.13
C ALA A 52 3.20 -0.92 -1.51
N LEU A 53 2.47 -2.03 -1.67
CA LEU A 53 2.33 -2.72 -2.96
C LEU A 53 1.64 -1.84 -3.99
N LYS A 54 0.58 -1.12 -3.59
CA LYS A 54 -0.13 -0.17 -4.45
C LYS A 54 0.79 0.95 -4.92
N VAL A 55 1.58 1.53 -4.03
CA VAL A 55 2.57 2.57 -4.38
C VAL A 55 3.65 1.99 -5.30
N GLY A 56 4.21 0.82 -4.99
CA GLY A 56 5.20 0.16 -5.84
C GLY A 56 4.68 -0.14 -7.25
N VAL A 57 3.45 -0.65 -7.38
CA VAL A 57 2.79 -0.89 -8.67
C VAL A 57 2.55 0.41 -9.43
N LEU A 58 2.15 1.50 -8.75
CA LEU A 58 1.99 2.81 -9.37
C LEU A 58 3.33 3.39 -9.84
N SER A 59 4.40 3.26 -9.05
CA SER A 59 5.75 3.69 -9.41
C SER A 59 6.31 2.89 -10.58
N LEU A 60 6.11 1.57 -10.61
CA LEU A 60 6.49 0.72 -11.74
C LEU A 60 5.67 1.04 -13.01
N LYS A 61 4.39 1.40 -12.86
CA LYS A 61 3.55 1.87 -13.97
C LYS A 61 4.00 3.24 -14.49
N ALA A 62 4.40 4.14 -13.60
CA ALA A 62 4.97 5.44 -13.96
C ALA A 62 6.32 5.26 -14.68
N ALA A 63 7.20 4.41 -14.15
CA ALA A 63 8.51 4.10 -14.74
C ALA A 63 8.41 3.38 -16.10
N ARG A 64 7.38 2.54 -16.32
CA ARG A 64 7.09 1.92 -17.63
C ARG A 64 6.41 2.87 -18.63
N GLY A 65 6.22 4.15 -18.29
CA GLY A 65 5.56 5.12 -19.16
C GLY A 65 4.06 4.86 -19.38
N THR A 66 3.43 4.02 -18.56
CA THR A 66 2.00 3.67 -18.70
C THR A 66 1.06 4.66 -18.01
N LEU A 67 1.59 5.56 -17.18
CA LEU A 67 0.97 6.87 -16.98
C LEU A 67 1.41 7.71 -18.18
N ASP A 68 0.70 7.50 -19.29
CA ASP A 68 0.90 8.25 -20.51
C ASP A 68 0.68 9.73 -20.17
N THR A 69 1.79 10.44 -19.93
CA THR A 69 1.82 11.86 -19.62
C THR A 69 1.11 12.66 -20.70
N ASP A 70 1.11 12.17 -21.94
CA ASP A 70 0.35 12.76 -23.02
C ASP A 70 -1.14 12.45 -22.90
N THR A 71 -1.54 11.30 -22.34
CA THR A 71 -2.96 11.03 -22.03
C THR A 71 -3.45 11.91 -20.88
N VAL A 72 -2.69 12.06 -19.79
CA VAL A 72 -3.08 12.94 -18.67
C VAL A 72 -3.16 14.40 -19.11
N ARG A 73 -2.21 14.85 -19.95
CA ARG A 73 -2.24 16.18 -20.54
C ARG A 73 -3.42 16.36 -21.50
N ARG A 74 -3.67 15.42 -22.41
CA ARG A 74 -4.81 15.46 -23.33
C ARG A 74 -6.16 15.46 -22.61
N GLU A 75 -6.33 14.65 -21.57
CA GLU A 75 -7.55 14.64 -20.76
C GLU A 75 -7.68 15.92 -19.92
N GLY A 76 -6.57 16.49 -19.45
CA GLY A 76 -6.56 17.81 -18.80
C GLY A 76 -6.99 18.93 -19.74
N ASP A 77 -6.41 19.01 -20.93
CA ASP A 77 -6.76 19.99 -21.96
C ASP A 77 -8.24 19.85 -22.36
N ARG A 78 -8.71 18.61 -22.56
CA ARG A 78 -10.10 18.30 -22.89
C ARG A 78 -11.08 18.71 -21.79
N LEU A 79 -10.75 18.47 -20.52
CA LEU A 79 -11.58 18.88 -19.38
C LEU A 79 -11.73 20.40 -19.32
N MET A 80 -10.64 21.13 -19.58
CA MET A 80 -10.65 22.59 -19.57
C MET A 80 -11.44 23.17 -20.74
N GLU A 81 -11.32 22.57 -21.92
CA GLU A 81 -12.12 22.92 -23.09
C GLU A 81 -13.62 22.71 -22.82
N GLN A 82 -14.00 21.56 -22.27
CA GLN A 82 -15.39 21.27 -21.87
C GLN A 82 -15.93 22.22 -20.79
N LEU A 83 -15.09 22.60 -19.83
CA LEU A 83 -15.46 23.58 -18.80
C LEU A 83 -15.72 24.96 -19.45
N GLY A 84 -14.84 25.38 -20.36
CA GLY A 84 -14.98 26.61 -21.12
C GLY A 84 -16.27 26.65 -21.95
N GLU A 85 -16.55 25.58 -22.70
CA GLU A 85 -17.79 25.45 -23.48
C GLU A 85 -19.04 25.53 -22.60
N ARG A 86 -19.06 24.82 -21.46
CA ARG A 86 -20.22 24.83 -20.55
C ARG A 86 -20.44 26.19 -19.91
N LEU A 87 -19.38 26.88 -19.50
CA LEU A 87 -19.47 28.23 -18.94
C LEU A 87 -19.99 29.23 -19.99
N ASN A 88 -19.50 29.14 -21.24
CA ASN A 88 -19.96 29.97 -22.34
C ASN A 88 -21.43 29.70 -22.73
N ALA A 89 -21.87 28.44 -22.69
CA ALA A 89 -23.26 28.08 -22.95
C ALA A 89 -24.19 28.54 -21.81
N TRP A 90 -23.76 28.40 -20.55
CA TRP A 90 -24.50 28.91 -19.40
C TRP A 90 -24.62 30.44 -19.45
N ARG A 91 -23.55 31.15 -19.85
CA ARG A 91 -23.56 32.60 -20.10
C ARG A 91 -24.68 33.00 -21.05
N GLY A 92 -24.73 32.39 -22.24
CA GLY A 92 -25.74 32.74 -23.26
C GLY A 92 -27.18 32.54 -22.75
N LYS A 93 -27.43 31.42 -22.07
CA LYS A 93 -28.77 31.12 -21.51
C LYS A 93 -29.16 32.03 -20.36
N PHE A 94 -28.20 32.40 -19.51
CA PHE A 94 -28.46 33.30 -18.39
C PHE A 94 -28.78 34.72 -18.89
N GLU A 95 -28.01 35.21 -19.86
CA GLU A 95 -28.23 36.52 -20.51
C GLU A 95 -29.59 36.58 -21.20
N GLU A 96 -29.94 35.57 -21.99
CA GLU A 96 -31.25 35.46 -22.64
C GLU A 96 -32.39 35.48 -21.62
N ARG A 97 -32.22 34.79 -20.48
CA ARG A 97 -33.26 34.70 -19.44
C ARG A 97 -33.42 36.01 -18.64
N VAL A 98 -32.32 36.66 -18.27
CA VAL A 98 -32.36 37.91 -17.51
C VAL A 98 -32.88 39.04 -18.40
N THR A 99 -32.35 39.18 -19.61
CA THR A 99 -32.81 40.18 -20.58
C THR A 99 -34.27 39.93 -20.96
N GLY A 100 -34.64 38.68 -21.24
CA GLY A 100 -36.03 38.30 -21.53
C GLY A 100 -36.99 38.61 -20.39
N SER A 101 -36.60 38.34 -19.14
CA SER A 101 -37.45 38.64 -17.97
C SER A 101 -37.54 40.14 -17.68
N LEU A 102 -36.44 40.88 -17.79
CA LEU A 102 -36.45 42.34 -17.56
C LEU A 102 -37.26 43.05 -18.65
N SER A 103 -37.06 42.67 -19.91
CA SER A 103 -37.85 43.18 -21.03
C SER A 103 -39.33 42.85 -20.84
N HIS A 104 -39.70 41.60 -20.54
CA HIS A 104 -41.11 41.23 -20.37
C HIS A 104 -41.83 42.01 -19.25
N TYR A 105 -41.15 42.34 -18.15
CA TYR A 105 -41.77 43.06 -17.03
C TYR A 105 -41.77 44.58 -17.20
N PHE A 106 -40.72 45.14 -17.78
CA PHE A 106 -40.47 46.58 -17.84
C PHE A 106 -40.51 47.18 -19.26
N ASP A 107 -41.00 46.42 -20.26
CA ASP A 107 -41.22 46.97 -21.60
C ASP A 107 -42.15 48.20 -21.53
N PRO A 108 -41.76 49.34 -22.13
CA PRO A 108 -42.54 50.56 -22.10
C PRO A 108 -43.93 50.47 -22.73
N LYS A 109 -44.14 49.54 -23.67
CA LYS A 109 -45.39 49.38 -24.42
C LYS A 109 -46.19 48.16 -23.99
N GLU A 110 -45.51 47.05 -23.69
CA GLU A 110 -46.16 45.76 -23.41
C GLU A 110 -45.83 45.19 -22.01
N GLY A 111 -45.13 45.95 -21.17
CA GLY A 111 -44.67 45.48 -19.86
C GLY A 111 -45.79 45.41 -18.82
N LEU A 112 -45.80 44.31 -18.06
CA LEU A 112 -46.76 44.08 -16.97
C LEU A 112 -46.73 45.18 -15.89
N PHE A 113 -45.59 45.83 -15.69
CA PHE A 113 -45.47 46.93 -14.72
C PHE A 113 -46.20 48.18 -15.20
N VAL A 114 -45.96 48.60 -16.44
CA VAL A 114 -46.61 49.78 -17.04
C VAL A 114 -48.12 49.56 -17.12
N GLU A 115 -48.57 48.37 -17.52
CA GLU A 115 -50.00 48.02 -17.55
C GLU A 115 -50.65 48.15 -16.16
N ARG A 116 -50.01 47.63 -15.11
CA ARG A 116 -50.55 47.68 -13.74
C ARG A 116 -50.59 49.10 -13.19
N VAL A 117 -49.53 49.86 -13.42
CA VAL A 117 -49.47 51.28 -13.01
C VAL A 117 -50.57 52.06 -13.74
N ASP A 118 -50.67 51.91 -15.05
CA ASP A 118 -51.67 52.61 -15.86
C ASP A 118 -53.11 52.23 -15.45
N ARG A 119 -53.37 50.96 -15.12
CA ARG A 119 -54.66 50.52 -14.54
C ARG A 119 -54.95 51.18 -13.20
N LEU A 120 -53.93 51.40 -12.36
CA LEU A 120 -54.09 52.01 -11.05
C LEU A 120 -54.33 53.53 -11.14
N THR A 121 -53.68 54.22 -12.08
CA THR A 121 -53.61 55.70 -12.13
C THR A 121 -54.58 56.37 -13.09
N LYS A 122 -55.20 55.63 -14.02
CA LYS A 122 -56.20 56.18 -14.94
C LYS A 122 -57.32 56.94 -14.21
N ALA A 123 -57.93 57.90 -14.91
CA ALA A 123 -59.02 58.72 -14.38
C ALA A 123 -60.21 57.90 -13.83
N ASP A 124 -60.46 56.71 -14.40
CA ASP A 124 -61.43 55.71 -13.93
C ASP A 124 -60.76 54.42 -13.41
N GLY A 125 -59.51 54.53 -12.94
CA GLY A 125 -58.71 53.44 -12.43
C GLY A 125 -59.14 52.95 -11.05
N GLU A 126 -58.45 51.93 -10.55
CA GLU A 126 -58.73 51.31 -9.26
C GLU A 126 -58.62 52.32 -8.10
N LEU A 127 -57.62 53.21 -8.15
CA LEU A 127 -57.43 54.25 -7.12
C LEU A 127 -58.57 55.27 -7.14
N ALA A 128 -58.95 55.77 -8.32
CA ALA A 128 -60.04 56.73 -8.48
C ALA A 128 -61.37 56.14 -8.01
N THR A 129 -61.60 54.85 -8.25
CA THR A 129 -62.81 54.13 -7.81
C THR A 129 -62.90 54.07 -6.28
N VAL A 130 -61.80 53.70 -5.61
CA VAL A 130 -61.75 53.64 -4.15
C VAL A 130 -61.92 55.03 -3.52
N VAL A 131 -61.28 56.06 -4.10
CA VAL A 131 -61.40 57.44 -3.61
C VAL A 131 -62.82 57.97 -3.79
N ARG A 132 -63.44 57.80 -4.97
CA ARG A 132 -64.85 58.22 -5.21
C ARG A 132 -65.82 57.53 -4.25
N GLN A 133 -65.59 56.26 -3.94
CA GLN A 133 -66.42 55.52 -2.98
C GLN A 133 -66.34 56.16 -1.59
N GLN A 134 -65.14 56.44 -1.09
CA GLN A 134 -64.94 57.08 0.22
C GLN A 134 -65.54 58.49 0.30
N VAL A 135 -65.48 59.27 -0.78
CA VAL A 135 -66.10 60.61 -0.84
C VAL A 135 -67.62 60.52 -0.77
N ARG A 136 -68.23 59.59 -1.53
CA ARG A 136 -69.69 59.38 -1.47
C ARG A 136 -70.14 58.94 -0.08
N ASP A 137 -69.38 58.07 0.57
CA ASP A 137 -69.67 57.62 1.93
C ASP A 137 -69.59 58.79 2.93
N ALA A 138 -68.63 59.71 2.76
CA ALA A 138 -68.50 60.92 3.57
C ALA A 138 -69.63 61.94 3.33
N GLU A 139 -70.02 62.19 2.08
CA GLU A 139 -71.14 63.08 1.71
C GLU A 139 -72.47 62.60 2.31
N GLN A 140 -72.74 61.29 2.23
CA GLN A 140 -73.95 60.70 2.81
C GLN A 140 -74.00 60.85 4.34
N SER A 141 -72.86 60.69 5.01
CA SER A 141 -72.74 60.88 6.45
C SER A 141 -73.03 62.32 6.87
N LEU A 142 -72.44 63.30 6.17
CA LEU A 142 -72.65 64.73 6.42
C LEU A 142 -74.11 65.16 6.18
N SER A 143 -74.71 64.71 5.08
CA SER A 143 -76.11 65.02 4.76
C SER A 143 -77.07 64.51 5.84
N LYS A 144 -76.82 63.30 6.38
CA LYS A 144 -77.60 62.70 7.47
C LYS A 144 -77.50 63.51 8.77
N VAL A 145 -76.32 64.06 9.08
CA VAL A 145 -76.12 64.92 10.25
C VAL A 145 -76.85 66.26 10.08
N PHE A 146 -76.82 66.84 8.88
CA PHE A 146 -77.52 68.11 8.60
C PHE A 146 -79.04 67.98 8.71
N ASP A 147 -79.63 66.92 8.18
CA ASP A 147 -81.08 66.68 8.23
C ASP A 147 -81.57 66.52 9.69
N GLN A 148 -80.73 65.94 10.55
CA GLN A 148 -81.03 65.75 11.98
C GLN A 148 -81.03 67.07 12.79
N PHE A 149 -80.23 68.06 12.39
CA PHE A 149 -80.06 69.31 13.14
C PHE A 149 -80.85 70.51 12.60
N ILE A 150 -81.12 70.56 11.29
CA ILE A 150 -81.71 71.75 10.63
C ILE A 150 -82.94 71.39 9.77
N GLY A 151 -83.20 70.10 9.51
CA GLY A 151 -84.36 69.67 8.71
C GLY A 151 -85.72 69.92 9.38
N GLU A 152 -86.80 69.67 8.64
CA GLU A 152 -88.20 69.90 9.07
C GLU A 152 -88.59 69.16 10.37
N ASN A 153 -87.79 68.17 10.79
CA ASN A 153 -87.96 67.39 12.02
C ASN A 153 -86.99 67.79 13.16
N SER A 154 -86.31 68.94 13.05
CA SER A 154 -85.26 69.31 14.02
C SER A 154 -85.80 69.60 15.42
N LEU A 155 -84.96 69.29 16.41
CA LEU A 155 -85.18 69.59 17.83
C LEU A 155 -85.31 71.09 18.11
N LEU A 156 -84.75 71.94 17.23
CA LEU A 156 -84.81 73.40 17.31
C LEU A 156 -86.23 73.94 17.06
N LEU A 157 -86.95 73.37 16.09
CA LEU A 157 -88.33 73.78 15.78
C LEU A 157 -89.35 73.30 16.83
N LYS A 158 -89.06 72.21 17.54
CA LYS A 158 -89.90 71.68 18.63
C LYS A 158 -89.75 72.43 19.96
N ALA A 159 -88.71 73.25 20.14
CA ALA A 159 -88.41 73.95 21.40
C ALA A 159 -88.92 75.40 21.45
N LEU A 160 -89.64 75.87 20.43
CA LEU A 160 -90.08 77.27 20.27
C LEU A 160 -91.61 77.47 20.29
N ASP A 161 -92.38 76.48 20.72
CA ASP A 161 -93.80 76.60 21.13
C ASP A 161 -93.83 76.77 22.68
N PRO A 162 -94.77 77.46 23.38
CA PRO A 162 -96.07 78.05 22.99
C PRO A 162 -96.46 79.40 23.68
N SER A 163 -97.61 79.95 23.27
CA SER A 163 -98.74 80.48 24.09
C SER A 163 -98.50 81.23 25.42
N GLY A 164 -98.92 82.50 25.45
CA GLY A 164 -99.65 83.09 26.58
C GLY A 164 -98.90 84.05 27.53
N ASP A 165 -99.16 85.35 27.35
CA ASP A 165 -99.06 86.46 28.30
C ASP A 165 -97.74 86.76 29.01
N ASN A 166 -96.84 87.42 28.29
CA ASN A 166 -95.94 88.42 28.86
C ASN A 166 -95.59 89.47 27.80
N GLN A 167 -96.06 90.71 27.93
CA GLN A 167 -95.83 91.77 26.93
C GLN A 167 -94.34 92.13 26.75
N LEU A 168 -93.48 91.74 27.71
CA LEU A 168 -92.02 91.84 27.58
C LEU A 168 -91.43 90.69 26.74
N ILE A 169 -92.00 89.48 26.84
CA ILE A 169 -91.63 88.33 26.01
C ILE A 169 -92.15 88.50 24.60
N ALA A 170 -93.31 89.14 24.37
CA ALA A 170 -93.79 89.42 23.01
C ALA A 170 -92.90 90.42 22.25
N ASN A 171 -92.28 91.38 22.95
CA ASN A 171 -91.31 92.29 22.34
C ASN A 171 -89.94 91.63 22.18
N LEU A 172 -89.48 90.84 23.16
CA LEU A 172 -88.28 90.02 22.99
C LEU A 172 -88.45 88.97 21.89
N GLN A 173 -89.61 88.33 21.75
CA GLN A 173 -89.97 87.44 20.65
C GLN A 173 -90.10 88.21 19.35
N ARG A 174 -90.69 89.40 19.28
CA ARG A 174 -90.70 90.13 17.99
C ARG A 174 -89.29 90.52 17.54
N THR A 175 -88.42 90.83 18.49
CA THR A 175 -87.03 91.19 18.22
C THR A 175 -86.18 89.94 17.96
N LEU A 176 -86.38 88.84 18.71
CA LEU A 176 -85.73 87.56 18.49
C LEU A 176 -86.26 86.88 17.24
N ASP A 177 -87.56 86.81 16.97
CA ASP A 177 -88.15 86.27 15.75
C ASP A 177 -87.69 87.06 14.54
N ALA A 178 -87.60 88.40 14.61
CA ALA A 178 -87.02 89.17 13.52
C ALA A 178 -85.53 88.83 13.32
N VAL A 179 -84.76 88.68 14.41
CA VAL A 179 -83.33 88.34 14.34
C VAL A 179 -83.10 86.88 13.94
N VAL A 180 -83.92 85.95 14.39
CA VAL A 180 -83.85 84.50 14.17
C VAL A 180 -84.45 84.13 12.83
N GLN A 181 -85.53 84.77 12.35
CA GLN A 181 -85.99 84.62 10.97
C GLN A 181 -84.96 85.21 10.00
N ALA A 182 -84.42 86.40 10.29
CA ALA A 182 -83.35 86.98 9.46
C ALA A 182 -82.09 86.10 9.46
N GLN A 183 -81.69 85.55 10.61
CA GLN A 183 -80.55 84.64 10.71
C GLN A 183 -80.84 83.28 10.08
N ASN A 184 -82.00 82.66 10.30
CA ASN A 184 -82.34 81.36 9.71
C ASN A 184 -82.47 81.45 8.19
N VAL A 185 -83.07 82.51 7.65
CA VAL A 185 -83.09 82.75 6.20
C VAL A 185 -81.66 82.96 5.70
N SER A 186 -80.81 83.70 6.43
CA SER A 186 -79.41 83.87 6.05
C SER A 186 -78.63 82.55 6.10
N ILE A 187 -78.79 81.73 7.14
CA ILE A 187 -78.13 80.43 7.31
C ILE A 187 -78.62 79.46 6.24
N LEU A 188 -79.94 79.27 6.08
CA LEU A 188 -80.49 78.40 5.04
C LEU A 188 -80.05 78.85 3.65
N ASN A 189 -79.95 80.16 3.38
CA ASN A 189 -79.47 80.65 2.10
C ASN A 189 -77.95 80.47 1.91
N GLN A 190 -77.16 80.46 2.98
CA GLN A 190 -75.71 80.15 2.93
C GLN A 190 -75.43 78.64 2.80
N PHE A 191 -76.34 77.78 3.26
CA PHE A 191 -76.17 76.33 3.28
C PHE A 191 -77.05 75.57 2.27
N SER A 192 -77.92 76.24 1.53
CA SER A 192 -78.69 75.64 0.44
C SER A 192 -77.81 75.37 -0.79
N LEU A 193 -78.00 74.21 -1.42
CA LEU A 193 -77.37 73.84 -2.68
C LEU A 193 -77.95 74.58 -3.90
N ASP A 194 -79.13 75.19 -3.75
CA ASP A 194 -79.80 75.94 -4.81
C ASP A 194 -79.20 77.35 -4.99
N ASN A 195 -78.55 77.88 -3.96
CA ASN A 195 -77.86 79.16 -4.03
C ASN A 195 -76.39 78.95 -4.46
N LYS A 196 -76.10 79.32 -5.72
CA LYS A 196 -74.75 79.22 -6.31
C LYS A 196 -73.69 80.06 -5.58
N GLU A 197 -74.07 81.07 -4.81
CA GLU A 197 -73.16 81.90 -4.01
C GLU A 197 -73.09 81.48 -2.52
N GLY A 198 -73.85 80.46 -2.13
CA GLY A 198 -73.88 79.94 -0.77
C GLY A 198 -72.50 79.46 -0.28
N ALA A 199 -72.24 79.62 1.01
CA ALA A 199 -71.04 79.12 1.66
C ALA A 199 -70.81 77.62 1.42
N LEU A 200 -71.87 76.79 1.39
CA LEU A 200 -71.75 75.35 1.13
C LEU A 200 -71.32 75.06 -0.33
N VAL A 201 -71.91 75.74 -1.31
CA VAL A 201 -71.54 75.57 -2.73
C VAL A 201 -70.12 76.07 -2.98
N ARG A 202 -69.71 77.19 -2.34
CA ARG A 202 -68.32 77.67 -2.38
C ARG A 202 -67.36 76.69 -1.73
N PHE A 203 -67.70 76.13 -0.56
CA PHE A 203 -66.87 75.13 0.11
C PHE A 203 -66.77 73.84 -0.71
N LEU A 204 -67.86 73.32 -1.26
CA LEU A 204 -67.84 72.15 -2.14
C LEU A 204 -67.06 72.41 -3.43
N SER A 205 -67.18 73.61 -4.00
CA SER A 205 -66.40 74.01 -5.18
C SER A 205 -64.91 74.13 -4.85
N GLU A 206 -64.57 74.71 -3.70
CA GLU A 206 -63.20 74.84 -3.22
C GLU A 206 -62.60 73.48 -2.86
N LEU A 207 -63.37 72.58 -2.23
CA LEU A 207 -62.99 71.20 -1.92
C LEU A 207 -62.81 70.38 -3.20
N THR A 208 -63.72 70.49 -4.17
CA THR A 208 -63.60 69.85 -5.49
C THR A 208 -62.38 70.38 -6.26
N SER A 209 -62.11 71.68 -6.20
CA SER A 209 -60.92 72.29 -6.80
C SER A 209 -59.64 71.79 -6.14
N LYS A 210 -59.55 71.85 -4.81
CA LYS A 210 -58.39 71.36 -4.04
C LYS A 210 -58.14 69.87 -4.28
N HIS A 211 -59.19 69.07 -4.45
CA HIS A 211 -59.05 67.66 -4.80
C HIS A 211 -58.66 67.43 -6.27
N GLY A 212 -59.17 68.24 -7.20
CA GLY A 212 -58.71 68.23 -8.59
C GLY A 212 -57.22 68.55 -8.69
N ASP A 213 -56.76 69.53 -7.91
CA ASP A 213 -55.35 69.90 -7.80
C ASP A 213 -54.52 68.78 -7.13
N LEU A 214 -55.04 68.14 -6.08
CA LEU A 214 -54.38 66.99 -5.44
C LEU A 214 -54.23 65.81 -6.41
N ASN A 215 -55.26 65.51 -7.21
CA ASN A 215 -55.22 64.41 -8.16
C ASN A 215 -54.25 64.69 -9.32
N LYS A 216 -54.15 65.95 -9.75
CA LYS A 216 -53.13 66.38 -10.71
C LYS A 216 -51.73 66.26 -10.14
N ALA A 217 -51.49 66.79 -8.93
CA ALA A 217 -50.19 66.70 -8.25
C ALA A 217 -49.77 65.24 -8.02
N LEU A 218 -50.70 64.38 -7.58
CA LEU A 218 -50.44 62.96 -7.42
C LEU A 218 -50.14 62.26 -8.76
N SER A 219 -50.85 62.63 -9.84
CA SER A 219 -50.58 62.11 -11.18
C SER A 219 -49.21 62.55 -11.69
N GLU A 220 -48.78 63.79 -11.41
CA GLU A 220 -47.46 64.30 -11.77
C GLU A 220 -46.35 63.57 -10.99
N ASP A 221 -46.52 63.41 -9.67
CA ASP A 221 -45.60 62.65 -8.83
C ASP A 221 -45.51 61.17 -9.25
N MET A 222 -46.65 60.53 -9.54
CA MET A 222 -46.65 59.15 -10.01
C MET A 222 -45.99 59.00 -11.39
N GLN A 223 -46.20 59.93 -12.32
CA GLN A 223 -45.50 59.93 -13.61
C GLN A 223 -43.99 60.09 -13.44
N SER A 224 -43.56 60.91 -12.47
CA SER A 224 -42.15 61.04 -12.09
C SER A 224 -41.57 59.73 -11.55
N VAL A 225 -42.30 59.05 -10.65
CA VAL A 225 -41.90 57.73 -10.13
C VAL A 225 -41.81 56.70 -11.26
N VAL A 226 -42.81 56.64 -12.15
CA VAL A 226 -42.83 55.71 -13.29
C VAL A 226 -41.67 55.98 -14.25
N ALA A 227 -41.32 57.25 -14.46
CA ALA A 227 -40.16 57.62 -15.24
C ALA A 227 -38.83 57.13 -14.63
N GLU A 228 -38.69 57.12 -13.31
CA GLU A 228 -37.51 56.57 -12.62
C GLU A 228 -37.38 55.04 -12.74
N PHE A 229 -38.49 54.35 -13.04
CA PHE A 229 -38.54 52.90 -13.28
C PHE A 229 -38.71 52.51 -14.76
N SER A 230 -38.53 53.45 -15.70
CA SER A 230 -38.60 53.17 -17.13
C SER A 230 -37.23 52.92 -17.76
N LEU A 231 -37.16 52.01 -18.74
CA LEU A 231 -35.97 51.73 -19.54
C LEU A 231 -35.75 52.72 -20.70
N ASP A 232 -36.74 53.55 -21.03
CA ASP A 232 -36.63 54.54 -22.13
C ASP A 232 -35.78 55.75 -21.76
N LYS A 233 -35.63 56.02 -20.45
CA LYS A 233 -34.82 57.12 -19.94
C LYS A 233 -33.41 56.63 -19.60
N PRO A 234 -32.35 57.16 -20.22
CA PRO A 234 -30.98 56.70 -19.98
C PRO A 234 -30.50 56.97 -18.56
N ASP A 235 -31.11 57.93 -17.87
CA ASP A 235 -30.76 58.41 -16.54
C ASP A 235 -31.65 57.85 -15.41
N SER A 236 -32.63 57.00 -15.71
CA SER A 236 -33.52 56.39 -14.71
C SER A 236 -32.79 55.44 -13.76
N ALA A 237 -33.35 55.23 -12.57
CA ALA A 237 -32.84 54.27 -11.60
C ALA A 237 -32.74 52.84 -12.18
N LEU A 238 -33.72 52.42 -12.99
CA LEU A 238 -33.73 51.11 -13.62
C LEU A 238 -32.66 50.99 -14.72
N SER A 239 -32.51 52.00 -15.59
CA SER A 239 -31.46 52.00 -16.64
C SER A 239 -30.06 51.99 -16.04
N ARG A 240 -29.84 52.71 -14.93
CA ARG A 240 -28.58 52.66 -14.17
C ARG A 240 -28.34 51.28 -13.55
N LEU A 241 -29.38 50.66 -12.99
CA LEU A 241 -29.27 49.33 -12.41
C LEU A 241 -28.95 48.29 -13.48
N VAL A 242 -29.65 48.30 -14.62
CA VAL A 242 -29.38 47.41 -15.76
C VAL A 242 -27.97 47.65 -16.28
N GLY A 243 -27.56 48.90 -16.50
CA GLY A 243 -26.20 49.23 -16.92
C GLY A 243 -25.13 48.77 -15.92
N GLN A 244 -25.39 48.86 -14.62
CA GLN A 244 -24.48 48.39 -13.57
C GLN A 244 -24.44 46.86 -13.49
N VAL A 245 -25.55 46.17 -13.68
CA VAL A 245 -25.64 44.70 -13.77
C VAL A 245 -24.90 44.21 -15.01
N GLU A 246 -25.11 44.82 -16.18
CA GLU A 246 -24.38 44.51 -17.41
C GLU A 246 -22.88 44.76 -17.25
N ALA A 247 -22.48 45.88 -16.65
CA ALA A 247 -21.07 46.19 -16.40
C ALA A 247 -20.43 45.18 -15.44
N THR A 248 -21.16 44.77 -14.39
CA THR A 248 -20.72 43.76 -13.43
C THR A 248 -20.62 42.37 -14.08
N GLN A 249 -21.60 42.01 -14.93
CA GLN A 249 -21.59 40.78 -15.71
C GLN A 249 -20.40 40.73 -16.67
N ARG A 250 -20.12 41.82 -17.41
CA ARG A 250 -18.98 41.89 -18.33
C ARG A 250 -17.65 41.71 -17.59
N ARG A 251 -17.51 42.27 -16.39
CA ARG A 251 -16.33 42.07 -15.53
C ARG A 251 -16.19 40.63 -15.03
N LEU A 252 -17.28 40.05 -14.50
CA LEU A 252 -17.30 38.64 -14.10
C LEU A 252 -16.98 37.71 -15.27
N THR A 253 -17.48 38.03 -16.45
CA THR A 253 -17.23 37.27 -17.69
C THR A 253 -15.76 37.36 -18.10
N ALA A 254 -15.15 38.54 -17.99
CA ALA A 254 -13.73 38.72 -18.27
C ALA A 254 -12.86 37.92 -17.29
N GLU A 255 -13.25 37.82 -16.00
CA GLU A 255 -12.52 37.05 -14.99
C GLU A 255 -12.68 35.53 -15.11
N LEU A 256 -13.79 35.05 -15.69
CA LEU A 256 -14.11 33.62 -15.84
C LEU A 256 -13.94 33.09 -17.26
N SER A 257 -13.36 33.86 -18.19
CA SER A 257 -13.12 33.44 -19.57
C SER A 257 -11.71 32.89 -19.77
N LEU A 258 -11.54 31.86 -20.61
CA LEU A 258 -10.21 31.39 -21.03
C LEU A 258 -9.57 32.26 -22.13
N ASP A 259 -10.36 33.12 -22.76
CA ASP A 259 -9.96 33.94 -23.92
C ASP A 259 -9.34 35.28 -23.50
N SER A 260 -9.52 35.68 -22.24
CA SER A 260 -8.88 36.88 -21.70
C SER A 260 -7.56 36.53 -21.03
N GLU A 261 -6.48 37.18 -21.47
CA GLU A 261 -5.13 36.97 -20.92
C GLU A 261 -5.04 37.23 -19.41
N ASN A 262 -5.87 38.15 -18.91
CA ASN A 262 -5.88 38.58 -17.51
C ASN A 262 -7.03 37.98 -16.69
N SER A 263 -7.65 36.89 -17.13
CA SER A 263 -8.71 36.26 -16.35
C SER A 263 -8.17 35.41 -15.21
N ALA A 264 -8.94 35.26 -14.13
CA ALA A 264 -8.64 34.32 -13.06
C ALA A 264 -8.55 32.88 -13.56
N LEU A 265 -9.40 32.50 -14.52
CA LEU A 265 -9.45 31.13 -15.05
C LEU A 265 -8.22 30.83 -15.93
N LYS A 266 -7.75 31.79 -16.73
CA LYS A 266 -6.52 31.67 -17.52
C LYS A 266 -5.28 31.62 -16.62
N ARG A 267 -5.23 32.43 -15.55
CA ARG A 267 -4.16 32.35 -14.54
C ARG A 267 -4.14 30.98 -13.86
N MET A 268 -5.29 30.48 -13.45
CA MET A 268 -5.42 29.14 -12.85
C MET A 268 -4.99 28.05 -13.84
N TYR A 269 -5.36 28.18 -15.11
CA TYR A 269 -4.93 27.26 -16.17
C TYR A 269 -3.40 27.26 -16.33
N LEU A 270 -2.77 28.43 -16.43
CA LEU A 270 -1.31 28.55 -16.54
C LEU A 270 -0.60 27.99 -15.30
N MET A 271 -1.13 28.24 -14.11
CA MET A 271 -0.60 27.71 -12.86
C MET A 271 -0.74 26.19 -12.78
N LEU A 272 -1.87 25.63 -13.20
CA LEU A 272 -2.08 24.18 -13.27
C LEU A 272 -1.12 23.54 -14.27
N GLN A 273 -0.94 24.15 -15.44
CA GLN A 273 -0.02 23.68 -16.47
C GLN A 273 1.44 23.70 -15.98
N GLU A 274 1.83 24.77 -15.29
CA GLU A 274 3.17 24.87 -14.68
C GLU A 274 3.35 23.86 -13.55
N HIS A 275 2.35 23.67 -12.69
CA HIS A 275 2.39 22.64 -11.64
C HIS A 275 2.48 21.24 -12.24
N GLN A 276 1.77 20.96 -13.34
CA GLN A 276 1.87 19.68 -14.05
C GLN A 276 3.27 19.49 -14.65
N ARG A 277 3.85 20.53 -15.26
CA ARG A 277 5.22 20.50 -15.79
C ARG A 277 6.24 20.18 -14.71
N ILE A 278 6.16 20.85 -13.55
CA ILE A 278 7.05 20.62 -12.41
C ILE A 278 6.92 19.17 -11.90
N ASN A 279 5.69 18.65 -11.77
CA ASN A 279 5.48 17.28 -11.34
C ASN A 279 6.08 16.25 -12.30
N VAL A 280 5.96 16.46 -13.62
CA VAL A 280 6.58 15.59 -14.62
C VAL A 280 8.10 15.63 -14.48
N GLU A 281 8.69 16.83 -14.36
CA GLU A 281 10.13 16.99 -14.20
C GLU A 281 10.66 16.31 -12.92
N GLN A 282 9.96 16.47 -11.79
CA GLN A 282 10.28 15.81 -10.52
C GLN A 282 10.18 14.28 -10.62
N ASN A 283 9.13 13.75 -11.26
CA ASN A 283 8.97 12.32 -11.47
C ASN A 283 10.08 11.74 -12.36
N THR A 284 10.49 12.45 -13.42
CA THR A 284 11.60 12.02 -14.27
C THR A 284 12.91 11.98 -13.49
N ARG A 285 13.22 13.02 -12.72
CA ARG A 285 14.42 13.06 -11.86
C ARG A 285 14.41 11.95 -10.81
N LEU A 286 13.24 11.66 -10.23
CA LEU A 286 13.08 10.58 -9.27
C LEU A 286 13.33 9.22 -9.93
N ALA A 287 12.80 9.01 -11.15
CA ALA A 287 13.06 7.80 -11.93
C ALA A 287 14.54 7.62 -12.29
N GLU A 288 15.24 8.69 -12.67
CA GLU A 288 16.68 8.67 -12.94
C GLU A 288 17.48 8.32 -11.68
N THR A 289 17.14 8.94 -10.55
CA THR A 289 17.79 8.69 -9.25
C THR A 289 17.60 7.24 -8.80
N LEU A 290 16.38 6.71 -8.94
CA LEU A 290 16.09 5.30 -8.61
C LEU A 290 16.86 4.35 -9.53
N ASN A 291 16.91 4.60 -10.83
CA ASN A 291 17.69 3.77 -11.76
C ASN A 291 19.18 3.77 -11.40
N ALA A 292 19.75 4.92 -11.05
CA ALA A 292 21.15 5.02 -10.62
C ALA A 292 21.40 4.24 -9.31
N ALA A 293 20.49 4.33 -8.34
CA ALA A 293 20.59 3.58 -7.08
C ALA A 293 20.50 2.06 -7.31
N VAL A 294 19.59 1.60 -8.18
CA VAL A 294 19.47 0.19 -8.56
C VAL A 294 20.74 -0.32 -9.25
N GLN A 295 21.32 0.45 -10.17
CA GLN A 295 22.59 0.08 -10.82
C GLN A 295 23.75 0.02 -9.83
N ALA A 296 23.83 0.95 -8.88
CA ALA A 296 24.85 0.92 -7.84
C ALA A 296 24.72 -0.30 -6.91
N LEU A 297 23.49 -0.68 -6.56
CA LEU A 297 23.21 -1.90 -5.79
C LEU A 297 23.56 -3.16 -6.58
N GLN A 298 23.24 -3.21 -7.88
CA GLN A 298 23.62 -4.32 -8.76
C GLN A 298 25.13 -4.44 -8.90
N ALA A 299 25.85 -3.33 -9.13
CA ALA A 299 27.31 -3.32 -9.21
C ALA A 299 27.96 -3.80 -7.91
N ARG A 300 27.43 -3.36 -6.75
CA ARG A 300 27.90 -3.82 -5.44
C ARG A 300 27.63 -5.31 -5.21
N ARG A 301 26.52 -5.84 -5.74
CA ARG A 301 26.19 -7.27 -5.71
C ARG A 301 27.09 -8.10 -6.64
N GLU A 302 27.44 -7.58 -7.82
CA GLU A 302 28.38 -8.23 -8.75
C GLU A 302 29.82 -8.23 -8.23
N GLU A 303 30.23 -7.18 -7.52
CA GLU A 303 31.52 -7.10 -6.85
C GLU A 303 31.60 -8.05 -5.63
N SER A 304 30.49 -8.23 -4.90
CA SER A 304 30.43 -9.21 -3.80
C SER A 304 30.48 -10.66 -4.31
N LEU A 305 29.83 -10.97 -5.44
CA LEU A 305 29.88 -12.28 -6.09
C LEU A 305 31.28 -12.68 -6.58
N LYS A 306 32.19 -11.72 -6.78
CA LYS A 306 33.57 -11.97 -7.24
C LYS A 306 34.58 -12.10 -6.09
N SER A 307 34.18 -11.81 -4.85
CA SER A 307 35.09 -11.78 -3.71
C SER A 307 35.18 -13.15 -3.01
N THR A 308 36.40 -13.56 -2.66
CA THR A 308 36.69 -14.72 -1.78
C THR A 308 36.07 -14.61 -0.38
N ARG A 309 35.49 -13.45 -0.04
CA ARG A 309 34.76 -13.21 1.20
C ARG A 309 33.44 -13.99 1.29
N HIS A 310 32.76 -14.24 0.16
CA HIS A 310 31.44 -14.90 0.14
C HIS A 310 31.53 -16.36 0.60
N GLY A 311 32.57 -17.10 0.16
CA GLY A 311 32.79 -18.48 0.59
C GLY A 311 33.04 -18.64 2.10
N LEU A 312 33.72 -17.67 2.72
CA LEU A 312 33.94 -17.65 4.18
C LEU A 312 32.66 -17.30 4.95
N GLU A 313 31.86 -16.38 4.43
CA GLU A 313 30.54 -16.03 5.01
C GLU A 313 29.57 -17.21 4.92
N PHE A 314 29.58 -17.96 3.82
CA PHE A 314 28.78 -19.18 3.64
C PHE A 314 29.24 -20.31 4.57
N GLU A 315 30.55 -20.54 4.69
CA GLU A 315 31.11 -21.53 5.63
C GLU A 315 30.68 -21.23 7.07
N ALA A 316 30.76 -19.96 7.48
CA ALA A 316 30.36 -19.51 8.81
C ALA A 316 28.85 -19.67 9.06
N ALA A 317 28.02 -19.24 8.11
CA ALA A 317 26.57 -19.37 8.19
C ALA A 317 26.12 -20.84 8.27
N LEU A 318 26.76 -21.72 7.51
CA LEU A 318 26.54 -23.16 7.61
C LEU A 318 26.92 -23.68 9.00
N GLY A 319 28.07 -23.28 9.53
CA GLY A 319 28.53 -23.69 10.87
C GLY A 319 27.56 -23.30 11.99
N ASP A 320 27.03 -22.07 11.95
CA ASP A 320 26.01 -21.60 12.90
C ASP A 320 24.73 -22.44 12.83
N HIS A 321 24.26 -22.74 11.63
CA HIS A 321 23.05 -23.54 11.43
C HIS A 321 23.25 -24.99 11.89
N LEU A 322 24.40 -25.60 11.57
CA LEU A 322 24.77 -26.95 12.01
C LEU A 322 24.79 -27.04 13.54
N ARG A 323 25.39 -26.06 14.23
CA ARG A 323 25.39 -26.00 15.70
C ARG A 323 23.97 -26.02 16.28
N GLY A 324 23.07 -25.21 15.72
CA GLY A 324 21.67 -25.18 16.13
C GLY A 324 20.98 -26.55 15.98
N LEU A 325 21.18 -27.20 14.84
CA LEU A 325 20.55 -28.49 14.53
C LEU A 325 21.07 -29.64 15.42
N VAL A 326 22.39 -29.71 15.63
CA VAL A 326 23.00 -30.86 16.31
C VAL A 326 22.99 -30.73 17.84
N ALA A 327 22.94 -29.50 18.37
CA ALA A 327 22.85 -29.25 19.80
C ALA A 327 21.59 -29.86 20.44
N ALA A 328 20.45 -29.79 19.75
CA ALA A 328 19.20 -30.42 20.20
C ALA A 328 19.32 -31.96 20.35
N GLY A 329 20.24 -32.57 19.60
CA GLY A 329 20.50 -34.01 19.61
C GLY A 329 21.68 -34.45 20.49
N GLY A 330 22.31 -33.55 21.25
CA GLY A 330 23.47 -33.86 22.11
C GLY A 330 24.76 -34.20 21.36
N ASP A 331 24.85 -33.88 20.07
CA ASP A 331 26.07 -34.04 19.27
C ASP A 331 26.92 -32.77 19.34
N LEU A 332 28.22 -32.89 19.03
CA LEU A 332 29.17 -31.79 19.14
C LEU A 332 29.70 -31.39 17.76
N ALA A 333 29.36 -30.17 17.31
CA ALA A 333 29.91 -29.56 16.09
C ALA A 333 31.13 -28.69 16.40
N GLN A 334 32.18 -28.82 15.59
CA GLN A 334 33.42 -28.04 15.66
C GLN A 334 33.75 -27.47 14.28
N ASP A 335 34.10 -26.18 14.24
CA ASP A 335 34.61 -25.53 13.04
C ASP A 335 36.08 -25.91 12.89
N THR A 336 36.41 -26.59 11.80
CA THR A 336 37.74 -27.14 11.54
C THR A 336 38.42 -26.55 10.31
N GLY A 337 37.74 -25.76 9.46
CA GLY A 337 38.26 -25.19 8.21
C GLY A 337 39.54 -24.35 8.36
N ALA A 338 39.76 -23.72 9.52
CA ALA A 338 41.00 -22.98 9.79
C ALA A 338 42.20 -23.87 10.17
N THR A 339 41.95 -25.11 10.60
CA THR A 339 42.94 -26.01 11.20
C THR A 339 43.35 -27.13 10.23
N THR A 340 44.63 -27.49 10.24
CA THR A 340 45.11 -28.67 9.52
C THR A 340 44.65 -29.95 10.22
N GLY A 341 44.15 -30.91 9.45
CA GLY A 341 43.72 -32.22 9.95
C GLY A 341 44.87 -33.22 10.03
N LEU A 342 44.54 -34.50 9.84
CA LEU A 342 45.49 -35.62 9.89
C LEU A 342 46.42 -35.68 8.67
N ILE A 343 45.99 -35.12 7.54
CA ILE A 343 46.83 -35.00 6.35
C ILE A 343 47.68 -33.72 6.50
N PRO A 344 49.02 -33.81 6.40
CA PRO A 344 49.91 -32.66 6.53
C PRO A 344 49.52 -31.53 5.58
N ASN A 345 49.40 -30.31 6.10
CA ASN A 345 49.03 -29.10 5.35
C ASN A 345 47.66 -29.15 4.66
N CYS A 346 46.75 -30.05 5.07
CA CYS A 346 45.41 -30.16 4.50
C CYS A 346 44.35 -29.57 5.46
N LYS A 347 43.57 -28.60 4.97
CA LYS A 347 42.48 -27.95 5.71
C LYS A 347 41.08 -28.43 5.33
N VAL A 348 40.98 -29.31 4.34
CA VAL A 348 39.71 -29.87 3.83
C VAL A 348 38.92 -30.53 4.96
N GLY A 349 37.61 -30.32 4.98
CA GLY A 349 36.72 -30.63 6.08
C GLY A 349 36.48 -29.40 6.94
N ASP A 350 35.54 -28.56 6.50
CA ASP A 350 35.22 -27.28 7.15
C ASP A 350 34.62 -27.45 8.53
N HIS A 351 33.71 -28.40 8.71
CA HIS A 351 33.07 -28.68 10.00
C HIS A 351 33.16 -30.16 10.36
N LEU A 352 33.29 -30.45 11.66
CA LEU A 352 33.33 -31.80 12.19
C LEU A 352 32.24 -31.99 13.25
N ILE A 353 31.33 -32.92 12.99
CA ILE A 353 30.28 -33.32 13.93
C ILE A 353 30.68 -34.65 14.57
N THR A 354 30.77 -34.66 15.90
CA THR A 354 30.99 -35.88 16.69
C THR A 354 29.70 -36.31 17.33
N ILE A 355 29.28 -37.55 17.07
CA ILE A 355 28.05 -38.13 17.63
C ILE A 355 28.19 -38.28 19.14
N GLY A 356 27.20 -37.77 19.87
CA GLY A 356 27.17 -37.74 21.33
C GLY A 356 27.12 -39.12 22.00
N PRO A 357 27.46 -39.19 23.30
CA PRO A 357 27.59 -40.45 24.03
C PRO A 357 26.26 -41.21 24.21
N GLU A 358 25.13 -40.53 24.10
CA GLU A 358 23.80 -41.13 24.28
C GLU A 358 23.31 -41.96 23.07
N LYS A 359 24.02 -41.87 21.94
CA LYS A 359 23.64 -42.53 20.68
C LYS A 359 24.44 -43.81 20.46
N VAL A 360 23.86 -44.76 19.69
CA VAL A 360 24.48 -46.06 19.37
C VAL A 360 25.86 -45.92 18.71
N ALA A 361 26.06 -44.89 17.90
CA ALA A 361 27.31 -44.55 17.23
C ALA A 361 28.13 -43.49 17.98
N ALA A 362 28.09 -43.49 19.31
CA ALA A 362 28.87 -42.57 20.14
C ALA A 362 30.33 -42.48 19.68
N GLY A 363 30.83 -41.26 19.50
CA GLY A 363 32.20 -40.97 19.06
C GLY A 363 32.44 -41.10 17.55
N ALA A 364 31.46 -41.55 16.76
CA ALA A 364 31.58 -41.52 15.31
C ALA A 364 31.60 -40.07 14.80
N ARG A 365 32.39 -39.83 13.75
CA ARG A 365 32.63 -38.51 13.18
C ARG A 365 32.00 -38.37 11.81
N ILE A 366 31.30 -37.26 11.60
CA ILE A 366 30.72 -36.82 10.32
C ILE A 366 31.41 -35.52 9.96
N VAL A 367 32.07 -35.47 8.80
CA VAL A 367 32.65 -34.23 8.29
C VAL A 367 31.65 -33.53 7.39
N VAL A 368 31.56 -32.21 7.49
CA VAL A 368 30.77 -31.38 6.59
C VAL A 368 31.71 -30.46 5.83
N GLU A 369 31.62 -30.47 4.50
CA GLU A 369 32.38 -29.61 3.61
C GLU A 369 31.43 -28.61 2.94
N ALA A 370 31.78 -27.34 2.92
CA ALA A 370 31.01 -26.26 2.32
C ALA A 370 31.67 -25.80 1.02
N LYS A 371 30.87 -25.61 -0.03
CA LYS A 371 31.37 -25.08 -1.30
C LYS A 371 30.44 -24.06 -1.91
N GLU A 372 31.00 -22.90 -2.20
CA GLU A 372 30.35 -21.84 -2.95
C GLU A 372 31.18 -21.52 -4.21
N SER A 373 31.12 -22.42 -5.19
CA SER A 373 31.81 -22.23 -6.48
C SER A 373 31.07 -22.92 -7.63
N ALA A 374 30.87 -22.18 -8.72
CA ALA A 374 30.29 -22.70 -9.97
C ALA A 374 31.25 -23.57 -10.78
N SER A 375 32.53 -23.62 -10.40
CA SER A 375 33.58 -24.39 -11.08
C SER A 375 33.65 -25.87 -10.66
N TYR A 376 32.85 -26.25 -9.66
CA TYR A 376 32.83 -27.60 -9.12
C TYR A 376 31.78 -28.46 -9.82
N ASP A 377 32.23 -29.61 -10.30
CA ASP A 377 31.37 -30.67 -10.81
C ASP A 377 31.20 -31.77 -9.76
N LEU A 378 30.35 -32.74 -10.07
CA LEU A 378 30.05 -33.85 -9.17
C LEU A 378 31.27 -34.73 -8.90
N ASN A 379 32.15 -34.95 -9.88
CA ASN A 379 33.33 -35.80 -9.72
C ASN A 379 34.32 -35.18 -8.73
N LYS A 380 34.66 -33.89 -8.90
CA LYS A 380 35.51 -33.15 -7.97
C LYS A 380 34.92 -33.10 -6.57
N THR A 381 33.59 -32.99 -6.47
CA THR A 381 32.88 -33.02 -5.18
C THR A 381 33.13 -34.34 -4.44
N ILE A 382 33.02 -35.48 -5.12
CA ILE A 382 33.24 -36.79 -4.50
C ILE A 382 34.72 -37.02 -4.15
N GLU A 383 35.65 -36.59 -5.02
CA GLU A 383 37.09 -36.65 -4.74
C GLU A 383 37.47 -35.83 -3.49
N GLU A 384 36.96 -34.59 -3.38
CA GLU A 384 37.21 -33.74 -2.21
C GLU A 384 36.51 -34.27 -0.95
N ALA A 385 35.32 -34.84 -1.07
CA ALA A 385 34.63 -35.51 0.04
C ALA A 385 35.48 -36.64 0.63
N GLU A 386 36.14 -37.44 -0.22
CA GLU A 386 37.05 -38.51 0.24
C GLU A 386 38.26 -37.96 0.99
N VAL A 387 38.83 -36.86 0.50
CA VAL A 387 39.92 -36.15 1.18
C VAL A 387 39.45 -35.62 2.54
N ALA A 388 38.26 -35.01 2.60
CA ALA A 388 37.67 -34.51 3.84
C ALA A 388 37.51 -35.62 4.89
N ARG A 389 36.96 -36.78 4.49
CA ARG A 389 36.79 -37.95 5.38
C ARG A 389 38.13 -38.43 5.93
N ARG A 390 39.13 -38.62 5.06
CA ARG A 390 40.47 -39.05 5.47
C ARG A 390 41.17 -38.02 6.36
N ASN A 391 41.03 -36.74 6.04
CA ASN A 391 41.67 -35.65 6.81
C ASN A 391 41.10 -35.54 8.23
N ARG A 392 39.80 -35.79 8.42
CA ARG A 392 39.12 -35.65 9.72
C ARG A 392 38.87 -36.97 10.45
N SER A 393 39.29 -38.11 9.89
CA SER A 393 38.92 -39.46 10.35
C SER A 393 37.41 -39.60 10.54
N ALA A 394 36.65 -39.13 9.55
CA ALA A 394 35.20 -39.21 9.52
C ALA A 394 34.72 -40.41 8.69
N GLY A 395 33.69 -41.10 9.18
CA GLY A 395 33.10 -42.25 8.48
C GLY A 395 32.12 -41.85 7.37
N VAL A 396 31.63 -40.61 7.39
CA VAL A 396 30.64 -40.05 6.47
C VAL A 396 31.02 -38.59 6.17
N CYS A 397 30.84 -38.15 4.93
CA CYS A 397 30.91 -36.74 4.55
C CYS A 397 29.55 -36.23 4.09
N VAL A 398 29.18 -35.05 4.57
CA VAL A 398 28.09 -34.24 4.03
C VAL A 398 28.71 -33.08 3.26
N PHE A 399 28.53 -33.05 1.95
CA PHE A 399 29.07 -32.02 1.08
C PHE A 399 27.95 -31.06 0.69
N VAL A 400 28.10 -29.80 1.08
CA VAL A 400 27.07 -28.77 0.99
C VAL A 400 27.48 -27.75 -0.08
N HIS A 401 26.71 -27.70 -1.17
CA HIS A 401 26.88 -26.69 -2.22
C HIS A 401 25.91 -25.53 -2.02
N SER A 402 26.41 -24.29 -2.14
CA SER A 402 25.57 -23.09 -2.19
C SER A 402 24.61 -23.18 -3.39
N THR A 403 23.30 -23.04 -3.18
CA THR A 403 22.30 -23.04 -4.27
C THR A 403 22.58 -21.96 -5.31
N ARG A 404 23.25 -20.88 -4.91
CA ARG A 404 23.61 -19.72 -5.74
C ARG A 404 24.65 -20.05 -6.80
N THR A 405 25.57 -20.94 -6.47
CA THR A 405 26.71 -21.29 -7.33
C THR A 405 26.67 -22.71 -7.84
N ALA A 406 25.83 -23.58 -7.29
CA ALA A 406 25.81 -25.00 -7.64
C ALA A 406 25.60 -25.21 -9.14
N HIS A 407 26.54 -25.90 -9.77
CA HIS A 407 26.46 -26.26 -11.19
C HIS A 407 25.26 -27.19 -11.44
N GLY A 408 24.68 -27.17 -12.66
CA GLY A 408 23.48 -27.94 -12.99
C GLY A 408 23.61 -29.47 -12.84
N SER A 409 24.84 -29.99 -12.73
CA SER A 409 25.12 -31.40 -12.46
C SER A 409 25.04 -31.78 -10.97
N ILE A 410 25.01 -30.81 -10.05
CA ILE A 410 24.91 -31.07 -8.62
C ILE A 410 23.44 -31.33 -8.26
N PRO A 411 23.10 -32.49 -7.66
CA PRO A 411 21.71 -32.80 -7.27
C PRO A 411 21.25 -31.92 -6.11
N VAL A 412 19.93 -31.77 -5.90
CA VAL A 412 19.41 -31.08 -4.69
C VAL A 412 19.76 -31.86 -3.44
N PHE A 413 19.63 -33.18 -3.53
CA PHE A 413 20.02 -34.14 -2.51
C PHE A 413 20.34 -35.47 -3.18
N ALA A 414 21.52 -36.02 -2.93
CA ALA A 414 21.87 -37.38 -3.37
C ALA A 414 22.91 -38.01 -2.45
N ARG A 415 22.92 -39.34 -2.45
CA ARG A 415 23.87 -40.14 -1.68
C ARG A 415 24.72 -41.00 -2.61
N TYR A 416 26.03 -40.97 -2.38
CA TYR A 416 27.04 -41.75 -3.07
C TYR A 416 27.87 -42.53 -2.03
N GLY A 417 27.44 -43.75 -1.72
CA GLY A 417 28.12 -44.58 -0.72
C GLY A 417 28.05 -43.99 0.69
N HIS A 418 29.18 -43.44 1.16
CA HIS A 418 29.33 -42.76 2.45
C HIS A 418 29.34 -41.22 2.34
N ASP A 419 29.08 -40.69 1.14
CA ASP A 419 29.04 -39.27 0.86
C ASP A 419 27.63 -38.83 0.52
N ILE A 420 27.22 -37.71 1.10
CA ILE A 420 25.90 -37.12 0.87
C ILE A 420 26.15 -35.73 0.31
N VAL A 421 25.63 -35.47 -0.88
CA VAL A 421 25.73 -34.16 -1.54
C VAL A 421 24.37 -33.48 -1.43
N VAL A 422 24.37 -32.25 -0.94
CA VAL A 422 23.16 -31.45 -0.74
C VAL A 422 23.37 -30.01 -1.21
N ARG A 423 22.31 -29.39 -1.71
CA ARG A 423 22.27 -27.96 -1.98
C ARG A 423 21.60 -27.22 -0.81
N TRP A 424 22.22 -26.16 -0.35
CA TRP A 424 21.73 -25.36 0.76
C TRP A 424 22.13 -23.89 0.61
N ASP A 425 21.33 -22.98 1.16
CA ASP A 425 21.60 -21.55 1.22
C ASP A 425 21.01 -21.00 2.52
N ALA A 426 21.77 -20.16 3.22
CA ALA A 426 21.35 -19.53 4.47
C ALA A 426 20.14 -18.58 4.28
N GLU A 427 19.94 -18.05 3.07
CA GLU A 427 18.84 -17.14 2.73
C GLU A 427 17.55 -17.89 2.33
N ASP A 428 17.58 -19.22 2.18
CA ASP A 428 16.43 -20.06 1.77
C ASP A 428 16.03 -21.09 2.85
N PRO A 429 15.05 -20.76 3.71
CA PRO A 429 14.56 -21.66 4.76
C PRO A 429 13.96 -22.98 4.23
N ALA A 430 13.58 -23.08 2.95
CA ALA A 430 13.11 -24.34 2.37
C ALA A 430 14.26 -25.35 2.17
N GLY A 431 15.50 -24.86 2.02
CA GLY A 431 16.71 -25.65 1.91
C GLY A 431 17.11 -26.36 3.20
N ASP A 432 16.73 -25.83 4.35
CA ASP A 432 17.08 -26.37 5.68
C ASP A 432 16.60 -27.81 5.88
N VAL A 433 15.45 -28.16 5.29
CA VAL A 433 14.89 -29.51 5.35
C VAL A 433 15.85 -30.53 4.72
N TRP A 434 16.51 -30.16 3.62
CA TRP A 434 17.46 -31.05 2.93
C TRP A 434 18.76 -31.20 3.70
N LEU A 435 19.25 -30.12 4.33
CA LEU A 435 20.42 -30.18 5.20
C LEU A 435 20.15 -31.05 6.43
N GLN A 436 18.99 -30.90 7.06
CA GLN A 436 18.56 -31.74 8.17
C GLN A 436 18.43 -33.21 7.74
N ALA A 437 17.83 -33.48 6.58
CA ALA A 437 17.75 -34.83 6.02
C ALA A 437 19.14 -35.43 5.76
N ALA A 438 20.09 -34.63 5.26
CA ALA A 438 21.47 -35.07 5.04
C ALA A 438 22.15 -35.49 6.35
N LEU A 439 22.00 -34.69 7.41
CA LEU A 439 22.52 -35.03 8.73
C LEU A 439 21.86 -36.29 9.29
N MET A 440 20.53 -36.43 9.18
CA MET A 440 19.82 -37.63 9.64
C MET A 440 20.32 -38.90 8.93
N VAL A 441 20.50 -38.84 7.61
CA VAL A 441 21.04 -39.95 6.82
C VAL A 441 22.50 -40.22 7.21
N ALA A 442 23.30 -39.19 7.46
CA ALA A 442 24.68 -39.33 7.91
C ALA A 442 24.76 -40.02 9.28
N THR A 443 23.93 -39.61 10.24
CA THR A 443 23.82 -40.24 11.55
C THR A 443 23.38 -41.69 11.43
N ALA A 444 22.37 -41.99 10.60
CA ALA A 444 21.91 -43.35 10.36
C ALA A 444 23.01 -44.25 9.75
N LEU A 445 23.85 -43.69 8.87
CA LEU A 445 25.01 -44.39 8.31
C LEU A 445 26.07 -44.70 9.34
N SER A 446 26.38 -43.74 10.22
CA SER A 446 27.29 -43.95 11.35
C SER A 446 26.76 -45.01 12.32
N VAL A 447 25.45 -45.04 12.58
CA VAL A 447 24.80 -46.09 13.37
C VAL A 447 24.90 -47.44 12.70
N LYS A 448 24.64 -47.52 11.39
CA LYS A 448 24.80 -48.76 10.62
C LYS A 448 26.24 -49.27 10.70
N ALA A 449 27.23 -48.40 10.52
CA ALA A 449 28.65 -48.75 10.61
C ALA A 449 29.05 -49.22 12.03
N ALA A 450 28.58 -48.54 13.07
CA ALA A 450 28.85 -48.93 14.47
C ALA A 450 28.17 -50.27 14.85
N THR A 451 26.99 -50.55 14.29
CA THR A 451 26.25 -51.79 14.56
C THR A 451 26.89 -52.98 13.85
N HIS A 452 27.29 -52.81 12.58
CA HIS A 452 28.09 -53.80 11.86
C HIS A 452 29.44 -54.01 12.54
N GLY A 453 30.12 -52.93 12.98
CA GLY A 453 31.36 -53.02 13.74
C GLY A 453 31.22 -53.79 15.06
N LYS A 454 30.07 -53.72 15.75
CA LYS A 454 29.80 -54.54 16.96
C LYS A 454 29.50 -56.00 16.63
N GLN A 455 28.76 -56.29 15.55
CA GLN A 455 28.54 -57.67 15.08
C GLN A 455 29.84 -58.31 14.58
N ASP A 456 30.64 -57.55 13.85
CA ASP A 456 31.94 -57.98 13.36
C ASP A 456 32.95 -58.09 14.49
N ALA A 457 33.00 -57.16 15.46
CA ALA A 457 33.83 -57.30 16.66
C ALA A 457 33.48 -58.54 17.49
N ALA A 458 32.20 -58.94 17.56
CA ALA A 458 31.81 -60.19 18.21
C ALA A 458 32.25 -61.45 17.41
N SER A 459 32.40 -61.34 16.09
CA SER A 459 33.00 -62.36 15.23
C SER A 459 34.53 -62.33 15.27
N PHE A 460 35.16 -61.16 15.28
CA PHE A 460 36.60 -60.97 15.39
C PHE A 460 37.11 -61.37 16.77
N ASP A 461 36.39 -61.13 17.86
CA ASP A 461 36.79 -61.63 19.18
C ASP A 461 36.73 -63.18 19.26
N LYS A 462 35.82 -63.80 18.49
CA LYS A 462 35.81 -65.28 18.31
C LYS A 462 36.95 -65.76 17.42
N ILE A 463 37.28 -65.01 16.37
CA ILE A 463 38.38 -65.30 15.45
C ILE A 463 39.72 -65.08 16.16
N ASP A 464 39.92 -64.02 16.92
CA ASP A 464 41.10 -63.71 17.72
C ASP A 464 41.28 -64.73 18.84
N LYS A 465 40.21 -65.16 19.52
CA LYS A 465 40.28 -66.30 20.45
C LYS A 465 40.57 -67.63 19.75
N ALA A 466 40.23 -67.78 18.47
CA ALA A 466 40.61 -68.94 17.68
C ALA A 466 42.07 -68.86 17.23
N ILE A 467 42.52 -67.70 16.75
CA ILE A 467 43.90 -67.40 16.36
C ILE A 467 44.82 -67.55 17.57
N GLU A 468 44.45 -67.05 18.74
CA GLU A 468 45.27 -67.16 19.95
C GLU A 468 45.35 -68.60 20.47
N ARG A 469 44.28 -69.39 20.28
CA ARG A 469 44.34 -70.84 20.53
C ARG A 469 45.27 -71.52 19.53
N VAL A 470 45.20 -71.17 18.24
CA VAL A 470 46.10 -71.71 17.22
C VAL A 470 47.55 -71.29 17.50
N ARG A 471 47.80 -70.05 17.91
CA ARG A 471 49.14 -69.55 18.28
C ARG A 471 49.72 -70.32 19.45
N LYS A 472 48.94 -70.55 20.52
CA LYS A 472 49.34 -71.39 21.65
C LYS A 472 49.64 -72.84 21.25
N HIS A 473 48.88 -73.40 20.30
CA HIS A 473 49.17 -74.74 19.78
C HIS A 473 50.44 -74.77 18.93
N ILE A 474 50.73 -73.71 18.17
CA ILE A 474 51.97 -73.57 17.39
C ILE A 474 53.18 -73.40 18.33
N GLU A 475 53.08 -72.58 19.37
CA GLU A 475 54.12 -72.44 20.41
C GLU A 475 54.39 -73.79 21.09
N GLY A 476 53.34 -74.54 21.47
CA GLY A 476 53.51 -75.90 21.97
C GLY A 476 54.12 -76.88 20.96
N PHE A 477 53.86 -76.68 19.66
CA PHE A 477 54.48 -77.49 18.60
C PHE A 477 55.97 -77.18 18.43
N GLU A 478 56.39 -75.93 18.60
CA GLU A 478 57.82 -75.57 18.61
C GLU A 478 58.57 -76.17 19.81
N GLU A 479 57.95 -76.24 20.99
CA GLU A 479 58.52 -76.94 22.16
C GLU A 479 58.68 -78.45 21.89
N ILE A 480 57.67 -79.08 21.28
CA ILE A 480 57.74 -80.49 20.85
C ILE A 480 58.85 -80.67 19.82
N ASN A 481 58.94 -79.78 18.82
CA ASN A 481 59.95 -79.87 17.77
C ASN A 481 61.36 -79.69 18.35
N THR A 482 61.56 -78.74 19.26
CA THR A 482 62.82 -78.51 19.98
C THR A 482 63.23 -79.73 20.80
N SER A 483 62.27 -80.34 21.49
CA SER A 483 62.49 -81.57 22.26
C SER A 483 62.86 -82.73 21.33
N ALA A 484 62.16 -82.88 20.21
CA ALA A 484 62.46 -83.89 19.19
C ALA A 484 63.84 -83.68 18.55
N THR A 485 64.24 -82.44 18.26
CA THR A 485 65.58 -82.15 17.71
C THR A 485 66.67 -82.46 18.72
N THR A 486 66.41 -82.20 20.01
CA THR A 486 67.32 -82.56 21.11
C THR A 486 67.48 -84.07 21.25
N VAL A 487 66.37 -84.81 21.14
CA VAL A 487 66.38 -86.29 21.11
C VAL A 487 67.17 -86.79 19.90
N GLN A 488 66.97 -86.22 18.71
CA GLN A 488 67.71 -86.59 17.50
C GLN A 488 69.22 -86.36 17.67
N LYS A 489 69.65 -85.17 18.11
CA LYS A 489 71.06 -84.87 18.37
C LYS A 489 71.66 -85.81 19.42
N SER A 490 70.89 -86.15 20.44
CA SER A 490 71.31 -87.11 21.46
C SER A 490 71.47 -88.51 20.90
N ALA A 491 70.54 -88.96 20.05
CA ALA A 491 70.61 -90.25 19.35
C ALA A 491 71.80 -90.30 18.38
N GLU A 492 72.04 -89.25 17.59
CA GLU A 492 73.23 -89.13 16.73
C GLU A 492 74.52 -89.21 17.52
N ARG A 493 74.58 -88.55 18.68
CA ARG A 493 75.75 -88.63 19.58
C ARG A 493 75.96 -90.04 20.14
N ILE A 494 74.88 -90.75 20.50
CA ILE A 494 74.93 -92.15 20.94
C ILE A 494 75.47 -93.03 19.81
N LEU A 495 74.94 -92.90 18.60
CA LEU A 495 75.39 -93.66 17.43
C LEU A 495 76.86 -93.40 17.09
N LYS A 496 77.30 -92.13 17.13
CA LYS A 496 78.70 -91.77 16.90
C LYS A 496 79.63 -92.38 17.95
N ARG A 497 79.20 -92.39 19.22
CA ARG A 497 79.98 -93.02 20.31
C ARG A 497 80.02 -94.53 20.19
N ALA A 498 78.91 -95.16 19.77
CA ALA A 498 78.87 -96.59 19.48
C ALA A 498 79.84 -96.97 18.35
N LYS A 499 79.85 -96.21 17.24
CA LYS A 499 80.82 -96.41 16.15
C LYS A 499 82.27 -96.26 16.59
N LEU A 500 82.60 -95.19 17.34
CA LEU A 500 83.96 -95.01 17.85
C LEU A 500 84.39 -96.13 18.81
N MET A 501 83.46 -96.65 19.62
CA MET A 501 83.72 -97.81 20.47
C MET A 501 83.90 -99.08 19.64
N GLU A 502 83.10 -99.28 18.59
CA GLU A 502 83.24 -100.41 17.66
C GLU A 502 84.60 -100.37 16.94
N GLU A 503 84.98 -99.23 16.38
CA GLU A 503 86.29 -99.00 15.74
C GLU A 503 87.44 -99.19 16.74
N GLY A 504 87.30 -98.66 17.96
CA GLY A 504 88.30 -98.83 19.02
C GLY A 504 88.46 -100.28 19.47
N LEU A 505 87.35 -101.01 19.63
CA LEU A 505 87.37 -102.44 19.96
C LEU A 505 87.95 -103.26 18.80
N ALA A 506 87.60 -102.95 17.55
CA ALA A 506 88.18 -103.60 16.38
C ALA A 506 89.70 -103.40 16.32
N GLY A 507 90.18 -102.17 16.52
CA GLY A 507 91.61 -101.88 16.56
C GLY A 507 92.34 -102.54 17.74
N GLN A 508 91.70 -102.65 18.91
CA GLN A 508 92.26 -103.41 20.03
C GLN A 508 92.33 -104.90 19.75
N VAL A 509 91.30 -105.48 19.12
CA VAL A 509 91.32 -106.89 18.68
C VAL A 509 92.43 -107.11 17.66
N GLU A 510 92.59 -106.23 16.69
CA GLU A 510 93.65 -106.31 15.68
C GLU A 510 95.04 -106.23 16.32
N SER A 511 95.27 -105.29 17.25
CA SER A 511 96.52 -105.19 18.01
C SER A 511 96.79 -106.42 18.88
N ILE A 512 95.76 -106.99 19.52
CA ILE A 512 95.89 -108.24 20.30
C ILE A 512 96.23 -109.41 19.37
N VAL A 513 95.61 -109.49 18.19
CA VAL A 513 95.91 -110.52 17.18
C VAL A 513 97.33 -110.36 16.65
N GLU A 514 97.80 -109.14 16.37
CA GLU A 514 99.18 -108.89 15.96
C GLU A 514 100.19 -109.30 17.03
N GLU A 515 99.97 -108.92 18.30
CA GLU A 515 100.86 -109.34 19.40
C GLU A 515 100.80 -110.86 19.63
N PHE A 516 99.63 -111.48 19.49
CA PHE A 516 99.49 -112.94 19.55
C PHE A 516 100.24 -113.63 18.40
N LEU A 517 100.21 -113.07 17.19
CA LEU A 517 100.98 -113.57 16.05
C LEU A 517 102.49 -113.41 16.28
N LYS A 518 102.95 -112.27 16.78
CA LYS A 518 104.38 -112.08 17.15
C LYS A 518 104.84 -113.06 18.23
N LEU A 519 104.01 -113.35 19.22
CA LEU A 519 104.29 -114.35 20.26
C LEU A 519 104.32 -115.77 19.68
N LYS A 520 103.42 -116.08 18.74
CA LYS A 520 103.39 -117.36 18.04
C LYS A 520 104.62 -117.55 17.13
N ASP A 521 105.04 -116.51 16.42
CA ASP A 521 106.25 -116.55 15.58
C ASP A 521 107.51 -116.70 16.41
N ARG A 522 107.61 -116.00 17.57
CA ARG A 522 108.69 -116.24 18.55
C ARG A 522 108.70 -117.66 19.11
N ALA A 523 107.55 -118.25 19.37
CA ALA A 523 107.44 -119.63 19.83
C ALA A 523 107.76 -120.66 18.72
N ALA A 524 107.67 -120.26 17.44
CA ALA A 524 108.05 -121.07 16.28
C ALA A 524 109.55 -120.97 15.96
N ASP A 525 110.21 -119.86 16.32
CA ASP A 525 111.67 -119.67 16.19
C ASP A 525 112.47 -120.33 17.34
N GLU A 526 111.80 -120.76 18.43
CA GLU A 526 112.41 -121.48 19.56
C GLU A 526 112.28 -123.02 19.49
N GLN A 527 111.83 -123.57 18.35
CA GLN A 527 111.83 -125.01 18.03
C GLN A 527 112.76 -125.32 16.86
#